data_AF-A0A1G0J8H4-F1
#
_entry.id   AF-A0A1G0J8H4-F1
#
_cell.length_a   1.000
_cell.length_b   1.000
_cell.length_c   1.000
_cell.angle_alpha   90.00
_cell.angle_beta   90.00
_cell.angle_gamma   90.00
#
_symmetry.space_group_name_H-M   'P 1'
#
loop_
_entity.id
_entity.type
_entity.pdbx_description
1 polymer ?
#
loop_
_entity_poly.entity_id
_entity_poly.type
_entity_poly.pdbx_seq_one_letter_code
_entity_poly.pdbx_strand_id
1 'polypeptide(L)'
;MLSGTGSAYALDNLSQWERSIKSRVPFEVNAASARSTQQVRADARTISEHVENIRNTLNPTVADLALVFNISRQAIYKWLSGASSPEDDKVGSIVKLSQIADAFRNAGISRAGTMLKMKAFEGKSLLDLLREDSVKKEHIDALIAEAKSMELSLEKSGLVTSKSRPTNEWRSGISIPGSTERS
;
A
#
# COMPACT_ATOMS: atom_id res chain seq x y z
N MET A 1 2.70 -62.62 -7.59
CA MET A 1 2.80 -61.31 -8.29
C MET A 1 2.18 -60.28 -7.37
N LEU A 2 3.01 -59.56 -6.62
CA LEU A 2 2.60 -58.51 -5.67
C LEU A 2 3.02 -57.15 -6.19
N SER A 3 2.09 -56.19 -6.03
CA SER A 3 2.23 -54.76 -5.68
C SER A 3 3.60 -54.11 -5.92
N GLY A 4 3.72 -53.05 -6.74
CA GLY A 4 3.11 -51.75 -6.48
C GLY A 4 4.21 -50.80 -5.98
N THR A 5 4.91 -50.13 -6.89
CA THR A 5 6.00 -49.18 -6.56
C THR A 5 5.41 -47.82 -6.18
N GLY A 6 5.20 -47.60 -4.88
CA GLY A 6 5.07 -46.27 -4.30
C GLY A 6 6.46 -45.78 -3.86
N SER A 7 7.00 -44.76 -4.51
CA SER A 7 8.20 -44.08 -4.01
C SER A 7 7.82 -43.19 -2.82
N ALA A 8 8.22 -43.62 -1.62
CA ALA A 8 8.32 -42.77 -0.45
C ALA A 8 9.70 -42.11 -0.43
N TYR A 9 9.75 -40.78 -0.41
CA TYR A 9 11.01 -40.05 -0.21
C TYR A 9 11.32 -40.02 1.28
N ALA A 10 12.42 -40.68 1.68
CA ALA A 10 12.97 -40.61 3.03
C ALA A 10 13.71 -39.27 3.23
N LEU A 11 13.32 -38.53 4.26
CA LEU A 11 13.93 -37.25 4.67
C LEU A 11 15.11 -37.50 5.63
N ASP A 12 16.22 -38.03 5.12
CA ASP A 12 17.37 -38.40 5.96
C ASP A 12 18.62 -37.52 5.74
N ASN A 13 18.45 -36.25 5.35
CA ASN A 13 19.62 -35.39 5.14
C ASN A 13 19.43 -33.95 5.65
N LEU A 14 19.02 -33.82 6.91
CA LEU A 14 18.89 -32.54 7.62
C LEU A 14 20.17 -32.11 8.38
N SER A 15 21.26 -32.90 8.35
CA SER A 15 22.43 -32.68 9.22
C SER A 15 23.64 -32.04 8.52
N GLN A 16 23.54 -31.69 7.22
CA GLN A 16 24.66 -31.14 6.44
C GLN A 16 24.72 -29.61 6.41
N TRP A 17 23.62 -28.89 6.66
CA TRP A 17 23.59 -27.43 6.56
C TRP A 17 24.22 -26.71 7.78
N GLU A 18 24.30 -27.37 8.94
CA GLU A 18 24.89 -26.78 10.16
C GLU A 18 26.43 -26.60 10.08
N ARG A 19 27.13 -27.27 9.16
CA ARG A 19 28.59 -27.11 9.01
C ARG A 19 29.01 -25.91 8.16
N SER A 20 28.08 -25.31 7.41
CA SER A 20 28.38 -24.20 6.50
C SER A 20 28.31 -22.82 7.17
N ILE A 21 27.81 -22.74 8.40
CA ILE A 21 27.69 -21.48 9.16
C ILE A 21 28.74 -21.43 10.28
N LYS A 22 30.03 -21.57 9.91
CA LYS A 22 31.13 -21.17 10.79
C LYS A 22 31.51 -19.73 10.51
N SER A 23 30.90 -18.82 11.28
CA SER A 23 31.35 -17.43 11.41
C SER A 23 32.76 -17.39 12.00
N ARG A 24 33.75 -16.96 11.21
CA ARG A 24 35.07 -16.53 11.66
C ARG A 24 35.53 -15.32 10.86
N VAL A 25 34.99 -14.15 11.19
CA VAL A 25 35.64 -12.87 10.97
C VAL A 25 35.39 -11.99 12.20
N PRO A 26 36.43 -11.59 12.96
CA PRO A 26 36.28 -10.55 13.95
C PRO A 26 36.07 -9.22 13.21
N PHE A 27 34.89 -8.61 13.35
CA PHE A 27 34.66 -7.25 12.88
C PHE A 27 35.03 -6.29 14.02
N GLU A 28 36.14 -5.58 13.88
CA GLU A 28 36.46 -4.47 14.80
C GLU A 28 35.64 -3.25 14.39
N VAL A 29 34.76 -2.81 15.30
CA VAL A 29 33.87 -1.67 15.07
C VAL A 29 34.66 -0.38 15.34
N ASN A 30 35.25 0.21 14.31
CA ASN A 30 35.81 1.56 14.42
C ASN A 30 34.66 2.58 14.32
N ALA A 31 34.17 3.01 15.49
CA ALA A 31 33.07 3.96 15.66
C ALA A 31 33.48 5.43 15.35
N ALA A 32 34.20 5.65 14.25
CA ALA A 32 34.62 6.98 13.82
C ALA A 32 34.34 7.21 12.34
N SER A 33 33.06 7.12 11.95
CA SER A 33 32.44 7.87 10.85
C SER A 33 31.00 7.39 10.66
N ALA A 34 30.09 7.88 11.53
CA ALA A 34 28.66 7.77 11.29
C ALA A 34 28.24 8.71 10.16
N ARG A 35 28.71 8.43 8.94
CA ARG A 35 28.05 8.93 7.73
C ARG A 35 26.80 8.07 7.61
N SER A 36 25.65 8.71 7.79
CA SER A 36 24.29 8.18 7.79
C SER A 36 24.03 7.29 6.57
N THR A 37 24.50 6.05 6.65
CA THR A 37 24.08 4.97 5.79
C THR A 37 22.82 4.48 6.44
N GLN A 38 21.69 4.85 5.85
CA GLN A 38 20.38 4.38 6.25
C GLN A 38 20.44 2.85 6.26
N GLN A 39 20.70 2.29 7.44
CA GLN A 39 20.76 0.86 7.67
C GLN A 39 19.37 0.37 7.28
N VAL A 40 19.28 -0.26 6.11
CA VAL A 40 18.12 -1.04 5.71
C VAL A 40 18.03 -2.13 6.77
N ARG A 41 17.28 -1.86 7.84
CA ARG A 41 16.84 -2.89 8.77
C ARG A 41 16.15 -3.89 7.86
N ALA A 42 16.69 -5.11 7.77
CA ALA A 42 16.04 -6.16 7.02
C ALA A 42 14.60 -6.24 7.52
N ASP A 43 13.65 -5.93 6.64
CA ASP A 43 12.24 -5.97 7.00
C ASP A 43 11.90 -7.44 7.22
N ALA A 44 11.66 -7.82 8.48
CA ALA A 44 11.47 -9.21 8.89
C ALA A 44 10.05 -9.72 8.60
N ARG A 45 9.18 -8.88 8.02
CA ARG A 45 7.81 -9.22 7.67
C ARG A 45 7.77 -10.25 6.55
N THR A 46 6.82 -11.16 6.66
CA THR A 46 6.42 -12.05 5.58
C THR A 46 5.71 -11.27 4.46
N ILE A 47 5.60 -11.90 3.29
CA ILE A 47 4.86 -11.32 2.16
C ILE A 47 3.40 -11.04 2.53
N SER A 48 2.75 -11.96 3.25
CA SER A 48 1.37 -11.81 3.68
C SER A 48 1.21 -10.55 4.53
N GLU A 49 2.10 -10.35 5.51
CA GLU A 49 2.11 -9.16 6.36
C GLU A 49 2.36 -7.87 5.55
N HIS A 50 3.24 -7.92 4.55
CA HIS A 50 3.44 -6.77 3.66
C HIS A 50 2.18 -6.41 2.87
N VAL A 51 1.48 -7.40 2.33
CA VAL A 51 0.23 -7.19 1.57
C VAL A 51 -0.89 -6.72 2.50
N GLU A 52 -0.98 -7.23 3.73
CA GLU A 52 -1.93 -6.76 4.73
C GLU A 52 -1.66 -5.30 5.14
N ASN A 53 -0.39 -4.94 5.35
CA ASN A 53 0.01 -3.57 5.65
C ASN A 53 -0.45 -2.57 4.58
N ILE A 54 -0.25 -2.94 3.30
CA ILE A 54 -0.69 -2.16 2.15
C ILE A 54 -2.21 -1.99 2.17
N ARG A 55 -2.95 -3.08 2.40
CA ARG A 55 -4.42 -3.06 2.44
C ARG A 55 -4.96 -2.22 3.59
N ASN A 56 -4.38 -2.32 4.78
CA ASN A 56 -4.87 -1.63 5.96
C ASN A 56 -4.57 -0.12 5.92
N THR A 57 -3.48 0.29 5.27
CA THR A 57 -3.09 1.71 5.25
C THR A 57 -3.56 2.43 4.00
N LEU A 58 -3.29 1.86 2.83
CA LEU A 58 -3.57 2.50 1.55
C LEU A 58 -4.95 2.13 1.02
N ASN A 59 -5.59 1.10 1.59
CA ASN A 59 -6.92 0.61 1.22
C ASN A 59 -7.16 0.40 -0.29
N PRO A 60 -6.19 -0.10 -1.09
CA PRO A 60 -6.42 -0.43 -2.49
C PRO A 60 -7.35 -1.64 -2.60
N THR A 61 -8.12 -1.71 -3.69
CA THR A 61 -8.90 -2.91 -3.97
C THR A 61 -7.98 -4.06 -4.40
N VAL A 62 -8.42 -5.30 -4.24
CA VAL A 62 -7.66 -6.46 -4.77
C VAL A 62 -7.47 -6.35 -6.29
N ALA A 63 -8.41 -5.71 -6.99
CA ALA A 63 -8.28 -5.40 -8.41
C ALA A 63 -7.16 -4.40 -8.69
N ASP A 64 -7.05 -3.33 -7.89
CA ASP A 64 -5.97 -2.34 -8.01
C ASP A 64 -4.60 -3.02 -7.81
N LEU A 65 -4.45 -3.85 -6.78
CA LEU A 65 -3.20 -4.60 -6.52
C LEU A 65 -2.84 -5.56 -7.67
N ALA A 66 -3.82 -6.30 -8.18
CA ALA A 66 -3.63 -7.19 -9.31
C ALA A 66 -3.15 -6.44 -10.56
N LEU A 67 -3.70 -5.24 -10.83
CA LEU A 67 -3.29 -4.38 -11.94
C LEU A 67 -1.91 -3.74 -11.75
N VAL A 68 -1.52 -3.44 -10.52
CA VAL A 68 -0.19 -2.88 -10.20
C VAL A 68 0.90 -3.92 -10.40
N PHE A 69 0.68 -5.14 -9.88
CA PHE A 69 1.67 -6.21 -9.96
C PHE A 69 1.57 -7.03 -11.26
N ASN A 70 0.59 -6.75 -12.12
CA ASN A 70 0.30 -7.48 -13.36
C ASN A 70 0.08 -8.99 -13.12
N ILE A 71 -0.77 -9.32 -12.15
CA ILE A 71 -1.10 -10.70 -11.78
C ILE A 71 -2.62 -10.91 -11.70
N SER A 72 -3.05 -12.15 -11.52
CA SER A 72 -4.46 -12.44 -11.25
C SER A 72 -4.86 -12.05 -9.82
N ARG A 73 -6.14 -11.70 -9.60
CA ARG A 73 -6.70 -11.49 -8.25
C ARG A 73 -6.54 -12.73 -7.37
N GLN A 74 -6.59 -13.92 -7.97
CA GLN A 74 -6.42 -15.20 -7.27
C GLN A 74 -5.01 -15.34 -6.69
N ALA A 75 -3.97 -14.82 -7.37
CA ALA A 75 -2.61 -14.81 -6.84
C ALA A 75 -2.51 -13.96 -5.57
N ILE A 76 -3.16 -12.78 -5.53
CA ILE A 76 -3.21 -11.93 -4.33
C ILE A 76 -3.83 -12.69 -3.15
N TYR A 77 -4.93 -13.41 -3.36
CA TYR A 77 -5.56 -14.20 -2.30
C TYR A 77 -4.66 -15.33 -1.80
N LYS A 78 -3.92 -16.00 -2.70
CA LYS A 78 -2.97 -17.04 -2.31
C LYS A 78 -1.77 -16.48 -1.53
N TRP A 79 -1.32 -15.26 -1.84
CA TRP A 79 -0.28 -14.60 -1.05
C TRP A 79 -0.79 -14.20 0.34
N LEU A 80 -2.03 -13.71 0.42
CA LEU A 80 -2.67 -13.38 1.70
C LEU A 80 -2.86 -14.62 2.59
N SER A 81 -3.18 -15.78 2.01
CA SER A 81 -3.32 -17.03 2.76
C SER A 81 -2.01 -17.78 3.01
N GLY A 82 -0.88 -17.27 2.49
CA GLY A 82 0.41 -17.97 2.54
C GLY A 82 0.48 -19.23 1.66
N ALA A 83 -0.54 -19.49 0.83
CA ALA A 83 -0.61 -20.67 -0.04
C ALA A 83 0.34 -20.60 -1.24
N SER A 84 0.87 -19.42 -1.58
CA SER A 84 1.92 -19.26 -2.58
C SER A 84 2.83 -18.08 -2.26
N SER A 85 4.06 -18.10 -2.78
CA SER A 85 4.98 -16.97 -2.73
C SER A 85 4.99 -16.20 -4.07
N PRO A 86 5.20 -14.87 -4.06
CA PRO A 86 5.45 -14.08 -5.25
C PRO A 86 6.77 -14.47 -5.92
N GLU A 87 6.88 -14.12 -7.21
CA GLU A 87 8.14 -14.12 -7.94
C GLU A 87 9.06 -13.01 -7.40
N ASP A 88 10.39 -13.19 -7.52
CA ASP A 88 11.39 -12.28 -6.96
C ASP A 88 11.21 -10.81 -7.42
N ASP A 89 10.80 -10.58 -8.67
CA ASP A 89 10.54 -9.22 -9.18
C ASP A 89 9.35 -8.55 -8.48
N LYS A 90 8.36 -9.34 -8.06
CA LYS A 90 7.18 -8.86 -7.33
C LYS A 90 7.49 -8.64 -5.87
N VAL A 91 8.37 -9.43 -5.26
CA VAL A 91 8.78 -9.25 -3.86
C VAL A 91 9.29 -7.82 -3.63
N GLY A 92 10.22 -7.34 -4.46
CA GLY A 92 10.75 -5.98 -4.34
C GLY A 92 9.66 -4.90 -4.47
N SER A 93 8.73 -5.08 -5.40
CA SER A 93 7.59 -4.16 -5.60
C SER A 93 6.62 -4.15 -4.43
N ILE A 94 6.32 -5.32 -3.85
CA ILE A 94 5.48 -5.48 -2.66
C ILE A 94 6.11 -4.79 -1.46
N VAL A 95 7.41 -5.02 -1.22
CA VAL A 95 8.15 -4.37 -0.13
C VAL A 95 8.15 -2.86 -0.32
N LYS A 96 8.43 -2.36 -1.54
CA LYS A 96 8.41 -0.92 -1.87
C LYS A 96 7.03 -0.31 -1.57
N LEU A 97 5.94 -0.93 -2.00
CA LEU A 97 4.59 -0.44 -1.73
C LEU A 97 4.23 -0.52 -0.23
N SER A 98 4.73 -1.53 0.47
CA SER A 98 4.55 -1.67 1.92
C SER A 98 5.29 -0.57 2.70
N GLN A 99 6.49 -0.19 2.26
CA GLN A 99 7.23 0.95 2.83
C GLN A 99 6.54 2.28 2.55
N ILE A 100 5.94 2.45 1.36
CA ILE A 100 5.07 3.60 1.06
C ILE A 100 3.89 3.64 2.03
N ALA A 101 3.21 2.50 2.24
CA ALA A 101 2.15 2.40 3.24
C ALA A 101 2.64 2.83 4.63
N ASP A 102 3.80 2.34 5.07
CA ASP A 102 4.39 2.76 6.34
C ASP A 102 4.64 4.27 6.41
N ALA A 103 5.12 4.89 5.33
CA ALA A 103 5.32 6.35 5.27
C ALA A 103 4.01 7.13 5.42
N PHE A 104 2.93 6.70 4.77
CA PHE A 104 1.61 7.31 4.91
C PHE A 104 1.04 7.13 6.32
N ARG A 105 1.18 5.93 6.91
CA ARG A 105 0.74 5.67 8.30
C ARG A 105 1.52 6.52 9.29
N ASN A 106 2.84 6.56 9.17
CA ASN A 106 3.71 7.34 10.07
C ASN A 106 3.45 8.85 9.93
N ALA A 107 2.99 9.31 8.77
CA ALA A 107 2.59 10.69 8.55
C ALA A 107 1.18 11.02 9.08
N GLY A 108 0.41 10.04 9.56
CA GLY A 108 -0.92 10.24 10.14
C GLY A 108 -2.02 10.53 9.13
N ILE A 109 -1.79 10.23 7.84
CA ILE A 109 -2.70 10.61 6.76
C ILE A 109 -3.93 9.70 6.73
N SER A 110 -5.12 10.26 6.95
CA SER A 110 -6.36 9.45 7.01
C SER A 110 -6.88 9.07 5.62
N ARG A 111 -6.50 9.80 4.57
CA ARG A 111 -7.03 9.64 3.19
C ARG A 111 -6.02 9.05 2.20
N ALA A 112 -5.08 8.23 2.68
CA ALA A 112 -3.99 7.67 1.88
C ALA A 112 -4.47 6.97 0.59
N GLY A 113 -5.58 6.24 0.64
CA GLY A 113 -6.13 5.57 -0.55
C GLY A 113 -6.63 6.52 -1.65
N THR A 114 -7.15 7.70 -1.30
CA THR A 114 -7.54 8.72 -2.29
C THR A 114 -6.29 9.34 -2.92
N MET A 115 -5.27 9.62 -2.11
CA MET A 115 -3.99 10.18 -2.57
C MET A 115 -3.31 9.26 -3.57
N LEU A 116 -3.39 7.95 -3.35
CA LEU A 116 -2.80 6.94 -4.21
C LEU A 116 -3.35 6.95 -5.65
N LYS A 117 -4.62 7.32 -5.82
CA LYS A 117 -5.34 7.37 -7.10
C LYS A 117 -5.30 8.74 -7.77
N MET A 118 -4.82 9.75 -7.06
CA MET A 118 -4.75 11.13 -7.56
C MET A 118 -3.68 11.23 -8.66
N LYS A 119 -4.04 11.85 -9.79
CA LYS A 119 -3.14 12.08 -10.93
C LYS A 119 -2.24 13.30 -10.70
N ALA A 120 -1.33 13.18 -9.73
CA ALA A 120 -0.47 14.28 -9.30
C ALA A 120 0.83 14.42 -10.11
N PHE A 121 1.21 13.41 -10.91
CA PHE A 121 2.51 13.38 -11.58
C PHE A 121 2.33 13.28 -13.10
N GLU A 122 2.21 14.42 -13.77
CA GLU A 122 2.05 14.49 -15.25
C GLU A 122 0.87 13.64 -15.76
N GLY A 123 -0.24 13.65 -15.02
CA GLY A 123 -1.43 12.85 -15.35
C GLY A 123 -1.37 11.37 -14.90
N LYS A 124 -0.29 10.96 -14.23
CA LYS A 124 -0.12 9.63 -13.63
C LYS A 124 -0.38 9.64 -12.13
N SER A 125 -0.91 8.53 -11.63
CA SER A 125 -1.07 8.26 -10.20
C SER A 125 0.17 7.56 -9.63
N LEU A 126 0.28 7.48 -8.30
CA LEU A 126 1.39 6.74 -7.66
C LEU A 126 1.34 5.24 -8.02
N LEU A 127 0.16 4.67 -8.28
CA LEU A 127 0.02 3.30 -8.77
C LEU A 127 0.57 3.11 -10.19
N ASP A 128 0.38 4.09 -11.05
CA ASP A 128 0.91 4.05 -12.42
C ASP A 128 2.43 4.13 -12.41
N LEU A 129 2.99 5.04 -11.60
CA LEU A 129 4.43 5.14 -11.40
C LEU A 129 5.01 3.84 -10.83
N LEU A 130 4.29 3.15 -9.94
CA LEU A 130 4.74 1.88 -9.37
C LEU A 130 4.74 0.76 -10.41
N ARG A 131 3.74 0.74 -11.30
CA ARG A 131 3.72 -0.20 -12.43
C ARG A 131 4.90 0.02 -13.38
N GLU A 132 5.32 1.28 -13.55
CA GLU A 132 6.46 1.67 -14.40
C GLU A 132 7.81 1.58 -13.66
N ASP A 133 7.84 1.13 -12.40
CA ASP A 133 8.98 1.15 -11.48
C ASP A 133 9.68 2.53 -11.37
N SER A 134 8.97 3.62 -11.66
CA SER A 134 9.49 4.99 -11.66
C SER A 134 9.23 5.76 -10.36
N VAL A 135 8.69 5.10 -9.33
CA VAL A 135 8.44 5.72 -8.03
C VAL A 135 9.76 6.10 -7.35
N LYS A 136 9.90 7.40 -7.08
CA LYS A 136 10.97 8.01 -6.31
C LYS A 136 10.44 8.49 -4.96
N LYS A 137 11.35 8.65 -4.01
CA LYS A 137 11.05 9.20 -2.67
C LYS A 137 10.35 10.57 -2.74
N GLU A 138 10.75 11.40 -3.70
CA GLU A 138 10.20 12.74 -3.93
C GLU A 138 8.69 12.71 -4.23
N HIS A 139 8.21 11.69 -4.96
CA HIS A 139 6.78 11.53 -5.25
C HIS A 139 6.00 11.18 -3.97
N ILE A 140 6.58 10.36 -3.11
CA ILE A 140 5.96 9.96 -1.84
C ILE A 140 5.89 11.19 -0.91
N ASP A 141 7.00 11.91 -0.75
CA ASP A 141 7.08 13.10 0.10
C ASP A 141 6.12 14.20 -0.38
N ALA A 142 6.04 14.43 -1.70
CA ALA A 142 5.12 15.39 -2.30
C ALA A 142 3.65 15.05 -2.02
N LEU A 143 3.25 13.79 -2.18
CA LEU A 143 1.88 13.34 -1.87
C LEU A 143 1.56 13.46 -0.38
N ILE A 144 2.51 13.15 0.50
CA ILE A 144 2.32 13.31 1.94
C ILE A 144 2.17 14.79 2.30
N ALA A 145 2.99 15.67 1.74
CA ALA A 145 2.90 17.11 1.96
C ALA A 145 1.55 17.67 1.48
N GLU A 146 1.10 17.25 0.29
CA GLU A 146 -0.20 17.63 -0.26
C GLU A 146 -1.34 17.14 0.62
N ALA A 147 -1.30 15.87 1.05
CA ALA A 147 -2.33 15.31 1.92
C ALA A 147 -2.47 16.09 3.24
N LYS A 148 -1.34 16.47 3.87
CA LYS A 148 -1.34 17.33 5.07
C LYS A 148 -1.91 18.72 4.78
N SER A 149 -1.54 19.32 3.65
CA SER A 149 -2.08 20.63 3.25
C SER A 149 -3.60 20.60 3.09
N MET A 150 -4.13 19.54 2.49
CA MET A 150 -5.58 19.33 2.33
C MET A 150 -6.29 19.15 3.68
N GLU A 151 -5.72 18.37 4.61
CA GLU A 151 -6.29 18.16 5.95
C GLU A 151 -6.31 19.46 6.77
N LEU A 152 -5.22 20.23 6.74
CA LEU A 152 -5.14 21.55 7.38
C LEU A 152 -6.13 22.55 6.77
N SER A 153 -6.34 22.50 5.46
CA SER A 153 -7.30 23.37 4.78
C SER A 153 -8.74 23.03 5.16
N LEU A 154 -9.06 21.74 5.30
CA LEU A 154 -10.37 21.28 5.76
C LEU A 154 -10.66 21.72 7.20
N GLU A 155 -9.66 21.59 8.08
CA GLU A 155 -9.76 22.02 9.48
C GLU A 155 -9.99 23.53 9.58
N LYS A 156 -9.18 24.32 8.85
CA LYS A 156 -9.32 25.78 8.79
C LYS A 156 -10.64 26.25 8.18
N SER A 157 -11.22 25.47 7.26
CA SER A 157 -12.48 25.83 6.60
C SER A 157 -13.71 25.66 7.50
N GLY A 158 -13.59 25.09 8.72
CA GLY A 158 -14.72 24.95 9.67
C GLY A 158 -15.87 24.07 9.18
N LEU A 159 -15.72 23.38 8.03
CA LEU A 159 -16.76 22.56 7.43
C LEU A 159 -17.06 21.30 8.26
N VAL A 160 -16.13 20.87 9.12
CA VAL A 160 -16.36 19.78 10.08
C VAL A 160 -17.38 20.16 11.15
N THR A 161 -17.54 21.45 11.47
CA THR A 161 -18.54 21.93 12.43
C THR A 161 -19.87 22.34 11.80
N SER A 162 -19.93 22.49 10.46
CA SER A 162 -21.15 22.88 9.78
C SER A 162 -22.01 21.64 9.45
N LYS A 163 -22.64 21.07 10.47
CA LYS A 163 -23.87 20.28 10.27
C LYS A 163 -24.98 21.24 9.85
N SER A 164 -24.97 21.68 8.61
CA SER A 164 -26.11 22.38 8.03
C SER A 164 -27.30 21.43 8.08
N ARG A 165 -28.27 21.75 8.94
CA ARG A 165 -29.56 21.04 9.02
C ARG A 165 -30.14 21.03 7.60
N PRO A 166 -30.52 19.88 7.01
CA PRO A 166 -31.10 19.87 5.68
C PRO A 166 -32.39 20.68 5.73
N THR A 167 -32.33 21.92 5.25
CA THR A 167 -33.48 22.79 5.11
C THR A 167 -34.28 22.25 3.94
N ASN A 168 -35.38 21.56 4.28
CA ASN A 168 -36.39 21.07 3.35
C ASN A 168 -37.21 22.22 2.71
N GLU A 169 -36.65 23.43 2.66
CA GLU A 169 -37.26 24.68 2.19
C GLU A 169 -37.69 24.58 0.72
N TRP A 170 -37.06 23.69 -0.06
CA TRP A 170 -37.43 23.41 -1.46
C TRP A 170 -38.74 22.63 -1.62
N ARG A 171 -39.33 22.11 -0.53
CA ARG A 171 -40.62 21.38 -0.54
C ARG A 171 -41.84 22.23 -0.15
N SER A 172 -41.64 23.49 0.24
CA SER A 172 -42.75 24.37 0.56
C SER A 172 -43.33 24.95 -0.73
N GLY A 173 -44.32 24.24 -1.29
CA GLY A 173 -45.09 24.66 -2.46
C GLY A 173 -45.87 25.95 -2.22
N ILE A 174 -45.21 27.09 -2.43
CA ILE A 174 -45.89 28.35 -2.74
C ILE A 174 -46.15 28.34 -4.24
N SER A 175 -47.34 27.90 -4.60
CA SER A 175 -47.91 28.06 -5.93
C SER A 175 -47.91 29.54 -6.30
N ILE A 176 -47.20 29.92 -7.36
CA ILE A 176 -47.33 31.23 -7.99
C ILE A 176 -48.77 31.32 -8.56
N PRO A 177 -49.63 32.25 -8.12
CA PRO A 177 -51.00 32.38 -8.63
C PRO A 177 -51.01 32.85 -10.08
N GLY A 178 -52.01 32.39 -10.83
CA GLY A 178 -52.11 32.48 -12.29
C GLY A 178 -51.98 33.89 -12.87
N SER A 179 -51.13 34.00 -13.88
CA SER A 179 -51.08 35.15 -14.79
C SER A 179 -52.29 35.07 -15.73
N THR A 180 -53.28 35.93 -15.50
CA THR A 180 -54.36 36.19 -16.45
C THR A 180 -53.82 36.94 -17.66
N GLU A 181 -53.77 36.29 -18.83
CA GLU A 181 -53.59 36.99 -20.10
C GLU A 181 -54.98 37.31 -20.68
N ARG A 182 -55.30 38.61 -20.74
CA ARG A 182 -56.39 39.16 -21.54
C ARG A 182 -55.77 39.72 -22.82
N SER A 183 -56.27 39.32 -23.99
CA SER A 183 -56.69 40.21 -25.07
C SER A 183 -57.29 39.42 -26.23
#